data_AF-A0A5N6S876-F1
#
_entry.id   AF-A0A5N6S876-F1
#
_cell.length_a   1.000
_cell.length_b   1.000
_cell.length_c   1.000
_cell.angle_alpha   90.00
_cell.angle_beta   90.00
_cell.angle_gamma   90.00
#
_symmetry.space_group_name_H-M   'P 1'
#
loop_
_entity.id
_entity.type
_entity.pdbx_description
1 polymer ?
#
loop_
_entity_poly.entity_id
_entity_poly.type
_entity_poly.pdbx_seq_one_letter_code
_entity_poly.pdbx_strand_id
1 'polypeptide(L)'
;MHGDCAAIELLLTYVDPRSENGGESMLRGATIEEGFVPPDLQRVFVNPRNGAERCRVDFSWTLPDGRIVVVEYDGMAKYVDPSMTGRRTIKAIVNQQNRREQVLMAAGVSIIIRFDYDDLFNREKIVSLLTDAQVPRRFRL
;
A
#
# COMPACT_ATOMS: atom_id res chain seq x y z
N MET A 1 -9.92 -32.54 -22.32
CA MET A 1 -9.46 -31.70 -21.20
C MET A 1 -9.53 -30.26 -21.66
N HIS A 2 -10.60 -29.54 -21.32
CA HIS A 2 -10.52 -28.08 -21.29
C HIS A 2 -9.84 -27.75 -19.97
N GLY A 3 -8.60 -27.23 -20.03
CA GLY A 3 -7.96 -26.70 -18.83
C GLY A 3 -8.84 -25.59 -18.29
N ASP A 4 -9.05 -25.58 -16.98
CA ASP A 4 -9.75 -24.49 -16.32
C ASP A 4 -8.92 -23.20 -16.48
N CYS A 5 -9.25 -22.41 -17.50
CA CYS A 5 -8.57 -21.17 -17.82
C CYS A 5 -9.05 -20.01 -16.95
N ALA A 6 -10.09 -20.20 -16.11
CA ALA A 6 -10.67 -19.10 -15.33
C ALA A 6 -9.64 -18.44 -14.41
N ALA A 7 -8.76 -19.24 -13.79
CA ALA A 7 -7.68 -18.71 -12.95
C ALA A 7 -6.66 -17.90 -13.76
N ILE A 8 -6.34 -18.33 -14.99
CA ILE A 8 -5.41 -17.63 -15.89
C ILE A 8 -6.04 -16.34 -16.42
N GLU A 9 -7.31 -16.39 -16.82
CA GLU A 9 -8.08 -15.23 -17.27
C GLU A 9 -8.22 -14.18 -16.17
N LEU A 10 -8.49 -14.61 -14.93
CA LEU A 10 -8.53 -13.74 -13.76
C LEU A 10 -7.16 -13.12 -13.48
N LEU A 11 -6.09 -13.92 -13.53
CA LEU A 11 -4.71 -13.43 -13.38
C LEU A 11 -4.41 -12.35 -14.42
N LEU A 12 -4.66 -12.62 -15.70
CA LEU A 12 -4.42 -11.68 -16.81
C LEU A 12 -5.25 -10.40 -16.69
N THR A 13 -6.45 -10.47 -16.10
CA THR A 13 -7.30 -9.30 -15.83
C THR A 13 -6.65 -8.36 -14.80
N TYR A 14 -5.88 -8.90 -13.86
CA TYR A 14 -5.37 -8.15 -12.72
C TYR A 14 -3.86 -7.98 -12.69
N VAL A 15 -3.05 -8.65 -13.51
CA VAL A 15 -1.60 -8.42 -13.56
C VAL A 15 -1.31 -6.93 -13.79
N ASP A 16 -0.47 -6.36 -12.93
CA ASP A 16 -0.02 -4.97 -13.05
C ASP A 16 1.49 -4.94 -12.80
N PRO A 17 2.32 -4.55 -13.79
CA PRO A 17 3.78 -4.55 -13.67
C PRO A 17 4.31 -3.53 -12.66
N ARG A 18 3.45 -2.66 -12.11
CA ARG A 18 3.81 -1.72 -11.06
C ARG A 18 3.87 -2.37 -9.67
N SER A 19 3.43 -3.61 -9.52
CA SER A 19 3.70 -4.39 -8.29
C SER A 19 5.17 -4.83 -8.31
N GLU A 20 5.96 -4.34 -7.37
CA GLU A 20 7.42 -4.48 -7.40
C GLU A 20 7.90 -5.79 -6.73
N ASN A 21 7.05 -6.46 -5.96
CA ASN A 21 7.38 -7.75 -5.32
C ASN A 21 6.15 -8.64 -5.08
N GLY A 22 6.40 -9.90 -4.73
CA GLY A 22 5.34 -10.89 -4.48
C GLY A 22 4.41 -10.55 -3.30
N GLY A 23 4.90 -9.82 -2.29
CA GLY A 23 4.07 -9.39 -1.16
C GLY A 23 3.07 -8.32 -1.55
N GLU A 24 3.46 -7.36 -2.39
CA GLU A 24 2.55 -6.37 -2.97
C GLU A 24 1.49 -7.04 -3.85
N SER A 25 1.90 -8.01 -4.67
CA SER A 25 0.98 -8.77 -5.52
C SER A 25 -0.02 -9.57 -4.67
N MET A 26 0.43 -10.16 -3.56
CA MET A 26 -0.42 -10.90 -2.63
C MET A 26 -1.42 -9.97 -1.92
N LEU A 27 -0.97 -8.81 -1.41
CA LEU A 27 -1.84 -7.81 -0.79
C LEU A 27 -2.90 -7.31 -1.78
N ARG A 28 -2.47 -6.99 -3.01
CA ARG A 28 -3.37 -6.54 -4.06
C ARG A 28 -4.40 -7.62 -4.43
N GLY A 29 -3.97 -8.87 -4.58
CA GLY A 29 -4.87 -10.00 -4.83
C GLY A 29 -5.90 -10.15 -3.71
N ALA A 30 -5.45 -10.16 -2.45
CA ALA A 30 -6.33 -10.29 -1.30
C ALA A 30 -7.36 -9.15 -1.23
N THR A 31 -6.96 -7.89 -1.44
CA THR A 31 -7.90 -6.75 -1.43
C THR A 31 -8.94 -6.83 -2.55
N ILE A 32 -8.55 -7.29 -3.75
CA ILE A 32 -9.46 -7.48 -4.89
C ILE A 32 -10.43 -8.63 -4.63
N GLU A 33 -9.96 -9.74 -4.08
CA GLU A 33 -10.80 -10.90 -3.72
C GLU A 33 -11.82 -10.55 -2.64
N GLU A 34 -11.46 -9.67 -1.70
CA GLU A 34 -12.37 -9.07 -0.73
C GLU A 34 -13.36 -8.08 -1.38
N GLY A 35 -13.20 -7.78 -2.66
CA GLY A 35 -14.08 -6.90 -3.40
C GLY A 35 -13.82 -5.42 -3.17
N PHE A 36 -12.71 -5.03 -2.51
CA PHE A 36 -12.28 -3.64 -2.53
C PHE A 36 -11.98 -3.19 -3.96
N VAL A 37 -12.20 -1.90 -4.24
CA VAL A 37 -11.79 -1.33 -5.52
C VAL A 37 -10.27 -1.45 -5.67
N PRO A 38 -9.72 -1.78 -6.86
CA PRO A 38 -8.28 -1.86 -7.03
C PRO A 38 -7.60 -0.50 -6.74
N PRO A 39 -6.46 -0.51 -6.03
CA PRO A 39 -5.67 0.70 -5.79
C PRO A 39 -4.95 1.17 -7.06
N ASP A 40 -4.55 2.45 -7.05
CA ASP A 40 -3.48 2.95 -7.92
C ASP A 40 -2.12 2.58 -7.30
N LEU A 41 -1.26 1.93 -8.09
CA LEU A 41 0.02 1.40 -7.63
C LEU A 41 1.17 2.39 -7.84
N GLN A 42 2.10 2.39 -6.89
CA GLN A 42 3.37 3.13 -6.99
C GLN A 42 3.16 4.63 -7.28
N ARG A 43 2.09 5.21 -6.73
CA ARG A 43 1.71 6.60 -6.95
C ARG A 43 2.71 7.54 -6.28
N VAL A 44 3.14 8.57 -7.01
CA VAL A 44 4.07 9.59 -6.51
C VAL A 44 3.31 10.82 -6.02
N PHE A 45 3.56 11.18 -4.77
CA PHE A 45 3.13 12.43 -4.14
C PHE A 45 4.31 13.40 -4.09
N VAL A 46 4.09 14.63 -4.56
CA VAL A 46 5.11 15.68 -4.59
C VAL A 46 4.87 16.64 -3.43
N ASN A 47 5.93 17.00 -2.70
CA ASN A 47 5.82 17.99 -1.64
C ASN A 47 5.46 19.36 -2.25
N PRO A 48 4.32 19.98 -1.89
CA PRO A 48 3.91 21.26 -2.45
C PRO A 48 4.85 22.42 -2.07
N ARG A 49 5.66 22.25 -1.02
CA ARG A 49 6.65 23.25 -0.57
C ARG A 49 8.04 23.04 -1.17
N ASN A 50 8.30 21.87 -1.75
CA ASN A 50 9.58 21.51 -2.35
C ASN A 50 9.39 20.45 -3.45
N GLY A 51 9.26 20.86 -4.71
CA GLY A 51 8.98 19.94 -5.82
C GLY A 51 10.07 18.88 -6.10
N ALA A 52 11.27 19.04 -5.51
CA ALA A 52 12.32 18.02 -5.57
C ALA A 52 12.07 16.87 -4.59
N GLU A 53 11.29 17.08 -3.54
CA GLU A 53 10.97 16.05 -2.55
C GLU A 53 9.69 15.32 -2.93
N ARG A 54 9.80 13.99 -3.05
CA ARG A 54 8.74 13.12 -3.55
C ARG A 54 8.63 11.87 -2.70
N CYS A 55 7.42 11.37 -2.52
CA CYS A 55 7.14 10.11 -1.82
C CYS A 55 6.33 9.21 -2.76
N ARG A 56 6.85 8.03 -3.08
CA ARG A 56 6.15 7.00 -3.85
C ARG A 56 5.56 5.99 -2.89
N VAL A 57 4.26 5.74 -2.96
CA VAL A 57 3.54 4.79 -2.07
C VAL A 57 3.10 3.56 -2.85
N ASP A 58 3.04 2.41 -2.19
CA ASP A 58 2.76 1.13 -2.89
C ASP A 58 1.34 1.07 -3.42
N PHE A 59 0.37 1.52 -2.61
CA PHE A 59 -1.04 1.55 -2.97
C PHE A 59 -1.68 2.88 -2.57
N SER A 60 -2.59 3.37 -3.41
CA SER A 60 -3.42 4.52 -3.05
C SER A 60 -4.85 4.41 -3.56
N TRP A 61 -5.78 4.93 -2.78
CA TRP A 61 -7.18 5.11 -3.14
C TRP A 61 -7.55 6.58 -2.99
N THR A 62 -8.22 7.13 -3.99
CA THR A 62 -8.94 8.40 -3.86
C THR A 62 -10.41 8.06 -3.63
N LEU A 63 -10.92 8.38 -2.44
CA LEU A 63 -12.28 8.05 -2.02
C LEU A 63 -13.29 9.00 -2.68
N PRO A 64 -14.59 8.63 -2.73
CA PRO A 64 -15.62 9.49 -3.33
C PRO A 64 -15.76 10.87 -2.67
N ASP A 65 -15.40 11.01 -1.40
CA ASP A 65 -15.42 12.28 -0.66
C ASP A 65 -14.13 13.10 -0.81
N GLY A 66 -13.21 12.66 -1.67
CA GLY A 66 -11.93 13.33 -1.94
C GLY A 66 -10.79 12.96 -0.99
N ARG A 67 -11.03 12.17 0.06
CA ARG A 67 -9.94 11.68 0.91
C ARG A 67 -9.01 10.76 0.12
N ILE A 68 -7.74 10.76 0.51
CA ILE A 68 -6.73 9.89 -0.07
C ILE A 68 -6.22 8.93 1.00
N VAL A 69 -6.41 7.63 0.78
CA VAL A 69 -5.86 6.56 1.60
C VAL A 69 -4.62 6.04 0.90
N VAL A 70 -3.49 5.98 1.59
CA VAL A 70 -2.28 5.31 1.12
C VAL A 70 -1.94 4.13 2.00
N VAL A 71 -1.51 3.05 1.38
CA VAL A 71 -1.01 1.86 2.07
C VAL A 71 0.44 1.63 1.63
N GLU A 72 1.31 1.43 2.61
CA GLU A 72 2.72 1.10 2.40
C GLU A 72 2.98 -0.31 2.94
N TYR A 73 3.41 -1.19 2.06
CA TYR A 73 3.97 -2.48 2.41
C TYR A 73 5.47 -2.30 2.64
N ASP A 74 5.79 -1.65 3.76
CA ASP A 74 7.18 -1.40 4.14
C ASP A 74 7.49 -2.12 5.44
N GLY A 75 8.20 -3.23 5.30
CA GLY A 75 8.67 -4.09 6.37
C GLY A 75 9.50 -3.32 7.38
N MET A 76 8.85 -2.77 8.40
CA MET A 76 9.51 -2.18 9.57
C MET A 76 10.52 -3.14 10.20
N ALA A 77 10.37 -4.45 9.98
CA ALA A 77 11.37 -5.48 10.28
C ALA A 77 12.80 -5.09 9.83
N LYS A 78 12.99 -4.45 8.66
CA LYS A 78 14.33 -4.03 8.18
C LYS A 78 14.93 -2.84 8.96
N TYR A 79 14.11 -2.17 9.78
CA TYR A 79 14.48 -0.98 10.55
C TYR A 79 14.57 -1.25 12.06
N VAL A 80 13.96 -2.33 12.55
CA VAL A 80 14.08 -2.74 13.95
C VAL A 80 15.20 -3.77 14.16
N ASP A 81 15.55 -4.55 13.12
CA ASP A 81 16.67 -5.49 13.18
C ASP A 81 18.02 -4.75 13.12
N PRO A 82 18.80 -4.73 14.22
CA PRO A 82 20.11 -4.07 14.27
C PRO A 82 21.07 -4.60 13.19
N SER A 83 20.92 -5.85 12.76
CA SER A 83 21.74 -6.47 11.71
C SER A 83 21.44 -5.94 10.31
N MET A 84 20.25 -5.36 10.10
CA MET A 84 19.78 -4.81 8.81
C MET A 84 19.78 -3.27 8.78
N THR A 85 19.96 -2.60 9.93
CA THR A 85 19.93 -1.12 10.06
C THR A 85 21.09 -0.39 9.39
N GLY A 86 22.12 -1.08 8.89
CA GLY A 86 23.17 -0.48 8.05
C GLY A 86 23.80 0.79 8.63
N ARG A 87 24.15 0.78 9.92
CA ARG A 87 24.72 1.92 10.69
C ARG A 87 23.79 3.13 10.90
N ARG A 88 22.50 3.06 10.52
CA ARG A 88 21.54 4.13 10.84
C ARG A 88 21.06 3.98 12.28
N THR A 89 21.06 5.08 13.02
CA THR A 89 20.48 5.11 14.36
C THR A 89 18.95 5.04 14.27
N ILE A 90 18.29 4.45 15.27
CA ILE A 90 16.82 4.44 15.42
C ILE A 90 16.24 5.85 15.23
N LYS A 91 16.93 6.87 15.75
CA LYS A 91 16.56 8.29 15.59
C LYS A 91 16.49 8.73 14.12
N ALA A 92 17.42 8.29 13.27
CA ALA A 92 17.41 8.64 11.85
C ALA A 92 16.22 8.00 11.12
N ILE A 93 15.86 6.76 11.47
CA ILE A 93 14.71 6.05 10.91
C ILE A 93 13.42 6.76 11.29
N VAL A 94 13.23 7.07 12.58
CA VAL A 94 12.04 7.79 13.06
C VAL A 94 11.93 9.15 12.38
N ASN A 95 13.04 9.88 12.24
CA ASN A 95 13.05 11.16 11.55
C ASN A 95 12.67 11.03 10.06
N GLN A 96 13.18 10.01 9.37
CA GLN A 96 12.83 9.73 7.98
C GLN A 96 11.33 9.44 7.84
N GLN A 97 10.76 8.66 8.76
CA GLN A 97 9.34 8.29 8.72
C GLN A 97 8.43 9.47 9.03
N ASN A 98 8.80 10.28 10.03
CA ASN A 98 8.11 11.53 10.33
C ASN A 98 8.15 12.49 9.14
N ARG A 99 9.30 12.62 8.48
CA ARG A 99 9.43 13.49 7.31
C ARG A 99 8.55 13.01 6.16
N ARG A 100 8.55 11.70 5.90
CA ARG A 100 7.72 11.08 4.86
C ARG A 100 6.24 11.33 5.10
N GLU A 101 5.78 11.10 6.33
CA GLU A 101 4.40 11.35 6.73
C GLU A 101 3.99 12.81 6.56
N GLN A 102 4.84 13.76 6.97
CA GLN A 102 4.61 15.18 6.75
C GLN A 102 4.47 15.53 5.27
N VAL A 103 5.30 14.94 4.40
CA VAL A 103 5.22 15.17 2.95
C VAL A 103 3.93 14.63 2.36
N LEU A 104 3.53 13.40 2.74
CA LEU A 104 2.29 12.79 2.28
C LEU A 104 1.07 13.61 2.72
N MET A 105 1.00 13.98 4.00
CA MET A 105 -0.07 14.81 4.55
C MET A 105 -0.13 16.19 3.86
N ALA A 106 1.02 16.83 3.65
CA ALA A 106 1.08 18.11 2.92
C ALA A 106 0.62 17.98 1.46
N ALA A 107 0.84 16.82 0.83
CA ALA A 107 0.39 16.51 -0.53
C ALA A 107 -1.09 16.09 -0.62
N GLY A 108 -1.85 16.16 0.48
CA GLY A 108 -3.29 15.88 0.51
C GLY A 108 -3.67 14.45 0.88
N VAL A 109 -2.71 13.62 1.30
CA VAL A 109 -3.02 12.30 1.86
C VAL A 109 -3.78 12.48 3.18
N SER A 110 -4.87 11.72 3.35
CA SER A 110 -5.75 11.80 4.52
C SER A 110 -5.49 10.68 5.52
N ILE A 111 -5.17 9.48 5.02
CA ILE A 111 -4.97 8.28 5.85
C ILE A 111 -3.73 7.55 5.33
N ILE A 112 -2.81 7.21 6.23
CA ILE A 112 -1.61 6.43 5.94
C ILE A 112 -1.68 5.14 6.75
N ILE A 113 -1.67 3.99 6.08
CA ILE A 113 -1.66 2.66 6.68
C ILE A 113 -0.34 2.00 6.32
N ARG A 114 0.30 1.34 7.29
CA ARG A 114 1.55 0.60 7.07
C ARG A 114 1.38 -0.84 7.53
N PHE A 115 1.92 -1.75 6.75
CA PHE A 115 1.92 -3.19 7.04
C PHE A 115 3.34 -3.73 6.94
N ASP A 116 3.64 -4.72 7.77
CA ASP A 116 4.83 -5.53 7.63
C ASP A 116 4.51 -6.90 7.01
N TYR A 117 5.52 -7.77 7.00
CA TYR A 117 5.41 -9.11 6.46
C TYR A 117 4.43 -10.00 7.25
N ASP A 118 4.39 -9.86 8.58
CA ASP A 118 3.54 -10.70 9.44
C ASP A 118 2.07 -10.31 9.25
N ASP A 119 1.80 -9.03 9.06
CA ASP A 119 0.47 -8.51 8.75
C ASP A 119 -0.10 -9.04 7.44
N LEU A 120 0.75 -9.41 6.49
CA LEU A 120 0.35 -9.92 5.19
C LEU A 120 -0.37 -11.28 5.30
N PHE A 121 -0.09 -12.05 6.35
CA PHE A 121 -0.77 -13.32 6.65
C PHE A 121 -2.03 -13.12 7.49
N ASN A 122 -2.28 -11.91 8.00
CA ASN A 122 -3.48 -11.57 8.75
C ASN A 122 -4.47 -10.81 7.87
N ARG A 123 -5.17 -11.56 7.02
CA ARG A 123 -6.17 -11.03 6.07
C ARG A 123 -7.27 -10.20 6.76
N GLU A 124 -7.72 -10.64 7.94
CA GLU A 124 -8.76 -9.93 8.70
C GLU A 124 -8.29 -8.54 9.14
N LYS A 125 -7.02 -8.40 9.56
CA LYS A 125 -6.43 -7.11 9.93
C LYS A 125 -6.44 -6.15 8.73
N ILE A 126 -6.01 -6.61 7.56
CA ILE A 126 -6.00 -5.81 6.32
C ILE A 126 -7.43 -5.36 5.99
N VAL A 127 -8.40 -6.29 6.05
CA VAL A 127 -9.80 -6.00 5.79
C VAL A 127 -10.37 -4.96 6.75
N SER A 128 -10.08 -5.09 8.05
CA SER A 128 -10.52 -4.14 9.07
C SER A 128 -9.99 -2.74 8.76
N LEU A 129 -8.67 -2.61 8.54
CA LEU A 129 -8.04 -1.31 8.31
C LEU A 129 -8.56 -0.61 7.05
N LEU A 130 -8.79 -1.35 5.96
CA LEU A 130 -9.37 -0.78 4.74
C LEU A 130 -10.85 -0.41 4.91
N THR A 131 -11.59 -1.18 5.71
CA THR A 131 -12.98 -0.89 6.06
C THR A 131 -13.09 0.35 6.95
N ASP A 132 -12.23 0.46 7.96
CA ASP A 132 -12.14 1.62 8.87
C ASP A 132 -11.72 2.89 8.10
N ALA A 133 -10.83 2.74 7.12
CA ALA A 133 -10.47 3.80 6.19
C ALA A 133 -11.55 4.08 5.13
N GLN A 134 -12.65 3.33 5.13
CA GLN A 134 -13.79 3.47 4.24
C GLN A 134 -13.43 3.32 2.75
N VAL A 135 -12.45 2.46 2.45
CA VAL A 135 -12.13 2.08 1.07
C VAL A 135 -13.36 1.38 0.45
N PRO A 136 -13.88 1.86 -0.70
CA PRO A 136 -15.07 1.29 -1.30
C PRO A 136 -14.87 -0.16 -1.70
N ARG A 137 -15.95 -0.93 -1.60
CA ARG A 137 -16.07 -2.22 -2.28
C ARG A 137 -16.83 -2.05 -3.59
N ARG A 138 -16.45 -2.82 -4.60
CA ARG A 138 -17.26 -2.98 -5.81
C ARG A 138 -18.58 -3.62 -5.38
N PHE A 139 -19.71 -2.96 -5.65
CA PHE A 139 -20.99 -3.62 -5.55
C PHE A 139 -20.99 -4.81 -6.52
N ARG A 140 -21.17 -6.02 -6.00
CA ARG A 140 -21.64 -7.13 -6.86
C ARG A 140 -23.05 -6.75 -7.29
N LEU A 141 -23.24 -6.59 -8.59
CA LEU A 141 -24.58 -6.66 -9.19
C LEU A 141 -25.13 -8.08 -9.00
#